data_AF-A0A651DQQ4-F1
#
_entry.id   AF-A0A651DQQ4-F1
#
_cell.length_a   1.000
_cell.length_b   1.000
_cell.length_c   1.000
_cell.angle_alpha   90.00
_cell.angle_beta   90.00
_cell.angle_gamma   90.00
#
_symmetry.space_group_name_H-M   'P 1'
#
loop_
_entity.id
_entity.type
_entity.pdbx_description
1 polymer ?
#
loop_
_entity_poly.entity_id
_entity_poly.type
_entity_poly.pdbx_seq_one_letter_code
_entity_poly.pdbx_strand_id
1 'polypeptide(L)'
;MTTRPRGRELSTDPVLRLPRLSTPRFMHRRLWPLALTLAVLVAGCDSGFPASGSSGTISEDAFVEAMVELRRAAVEEEDNRIRPERRDQILQARGLSNDDLIRYVDVHGANVPLMNRVWTRIEARLTGQDPEDFELDAEDFDTIPGLEPDPLNPEEPPTEALPGGGGPPPPPPTGL
;
A
#
# COMPACT_ATOMS: atom_id res chain seq x y z
N MET A 1 -49.62 59.74 20.08
CA MET A 1 -50.12 59.66 18.68
C MET A 1 -49.71 58.28 18.17
N THR A 2 -50.60 57.31 17.90
CA THR A 2 -51.84 57.31 17.09
C THR A 2 -51.45 57.37 15.60
N THR A 3 -51.70 56.39 14.72
CA THR A 3 -52.78 55.36 14.70
C THR A 3 -52.41 54.01 14.01
N ARG A 4 -53.15 52.93 14.33
CA ARG A 4 -53.35 51.66 13.56
C ARG A 4 -54.65 51.78 12.69
N PRO A 5 -55.22 50.76 11.99
CA PRO A 5 -54.81 49.37 11.65
C PRO A 5 -54.47 49.26 10.14
N ARG A 6 -54.86 48.32 9.23
CA ARG A 6 -55.69 47.08 9.13
C ARG A 6 -55.28 46.39 7.78
N GLY A 7 -55.48 45.11 7.45
CA GLY A 7 -55.92 43.86 8.12
C GLY A 7 -55.13 42.66 7.52
N ARG A 8 -55.13 41.44 8.07
CA ARG A 8 -56.08 40.32 7.82
C ARG A 8 -56.34 40.09 6.31
N GLU A 9 -56.16 38.88 5.77
CA GLU A 9 -56.78 37.61 6.22
C GLU A 9 -55.78 36.44 6.41
N LEU A 10 -55.88 35.65 7.50
CA LEU A 10 -56.50 34.31 7.63
C LEU A 10 -55.74 33.14 6.94
N SER A 11 -54.99 32.37 7.75
CA SER A 11 -54.60 30.99 7.44
C SER A 11 -54.67 30.11 8.70
N THR A 12 -55.91 29.72 8.99
CA THR A 12 -56.38 28.43 9.54
C THR A 12 -55.44 27.26 9.11
N ASP A 13 -55.04 26.26 9.90
CA ASP A 13 -55.49 25.75 11.22
C ASP A 13 -54.33 24.99 11.98
N PRO A 14 -54.51 24.28 13.12
CA PRO A 14 -53.51 24.37 14.20
C PRO A 14 -53.08 23.01 14.84
N VAL A 15 -52.50 23.11 16.05
CA VAL A 15 -52.32 22.07 17.08
C VAL A 15 -51.18 21.05 16.90
N LEU A 16 -50.20 21.21 17.79
CA LEU A 16 -49.22 20.20 18.22
C LEU A 16 -49.87 18.86 18.56
N ARG A 17 -49.58 17.80 17.78
CA ARG A 17 -49.73 16.41 18.23
C ARG A 17 -48.55 15.55 17.79
N LEU A 18 -47.69 15.21 18.75
CA LEU A 18 -46.81 14.04 18.67
C LEU A 18 -47.56 12.79 19.12
N PRO A 19 -47.63 11.72 18.30
CA PRO A 19 -47.94 10.38 18.79
C PRO A 19 -46.75 9.43 18.59
N ARG A 20 -46.09 9.11 19.72
CA ARG A 20 -45.53 7.80 20.10
C ARG A 20 -44.78 6.96 19.05
N LEU A 21 -43.53 6.65 19.41
CA LEU A 21 -42.77 5.47 18.98
C LEU A 21 -43.67 4.23 18.79
N SER A 22 -43.84 3.79 17.54
CA SER A 22 -44.47 2.50 17.22
C SER A 22 -43.40 1.41 17.22
N THR A 23 -43.33 0.61 18.28
CA THR A 23 -42.46 -0.58 18.33
C THR A 23 -43.28 -1.82 18.00
N PRO A 24 -43.10 -2.44 16.81
CA PRO A 24 -43.71 -3.73 16.50
C PRO A 24 -43.00 -4.86 17.27
N ARG A 25 -43.31 -5.00 18.57
CA ARG A 25 -42.78 -6.09 19.40
C ARG A 25 -43.49 -7.42 19.08
N PHE A 26 -42.75 -8.29 18.42
CA PHE A 26 -42.85 -9.77 18.44
C PHE A 26 -44.23 -10.42 18.20
N MET A 27 -44.45 -11.02 17.02
CA MET A 27 -45.18 -12.31 16.92
C MET A 27 -44.94 -13.17 15.65
N HIS A 28 -43.82 -13.05 14.92
CA HIS A 28 -43.42 -14.05 13.88
C HIS A 28 -42.05 -14.69 14.14
N ARG A 29 -41.86 -15.10 15.39
CA ARG A 29 -40.72 -15.85 15.98
C ARG A 29 -40.52 -17.28 15.41
N ARG A 30 -40.92 -17.54 14.16
CA ARG A 30 -40.82 -18.85 13.48
C ARG A 30 -40.47 -18.80 11.98
N LEU A 31 -40.42 -17.63 11.34
CA LEU A 31 -40.10 -17.50 9.90
C LEU A 31 -38.79 -16.75 9.60
N TRP A 32 -38.06 -16.32 10.64
CA TRP A 32 -36.78 -15.62 10.53
C TRP A 32 -35.65 -16.39 9.79
N PRO A 33 -35.40 -17.70 10.03
CA PRO A 33 -34.15 -18.33 9.55
C PRO A 33 -34.03 -18.43 8.03
N LEU A 34 -35.16 -18.40 7.28
CA LEU A 34 -35.16 -18.55 5.83
C LEU A 34 -34.90 -17.25 5.05
N ALA A 35 -35.04 -16.08 5.69
CA ALA A 35 -34.81 -14.79 5.05
C ALA A 35 -33.35 -14.33 5.11
N LEU A 36 -32.58 -14.85 6.07
CA LEU A 36 -31.22 -14.39 6.34
C LEU A 36 -30.17 -15.02 5.42
N THR A 37 -30.44 -16.23 4.88
CA THR A 37 -29.54 -16.93 3.96
C THR A 37 -29.51 -16.35 2.55
N LEU A 38 -30.56 -15.64 2.11
CA LEU A 38 -30.64 -15.09 0.74
C LEU A 38 -29.95 -13.72 0.61
N ALA A 39 -29.88 -12.94 1.70
CA ALA A 39 -29.30 -11.59 1.70
C ALA A 39 -27.76 -11.55 1.66
N VAL A 40 -27.09 -12.68 1.92
CA VAL A 40 -25.61 -12.78 1.97
C VAL A 40 -24.99 -12.85 0.57
N LEU A 41 -25.74 -13.28 -0.45
CA LEU A 41 -25.21 -13.58 -1.79
C LEU A 41 -24.83 -12.38 -2.66
N VAL A 42 -25.10 -11.14 -2.22
CA VAL A 42 -24.83 -9.91 -3.00
C VAL A 42 -23.68 -9.07 -2.40
N ALA A 43 -23.04 -9.57 -1.34
CA ALA A 43 -21.77 -9.05 -0.82
C ALA A 43 -20.54 -9.84 -1.34
N GLY A 44 -20.76 -10.78 -2.27
CA GLY A 44 -19.70 -11.35 -3.09
C GLY A 44 -19.22 -10.32 -4.11
N CYS A 45 -18.34 -9.41 -3.68
CA CYS A 45 -17.45 -8.72 -4.60
C CYS A 45 -16.67 -9.77 -5.40
N ASP A 46 -16.25 -9.39 -6.62
CA ASP A 46 -15.56 -10.26 -7.57
C ASP A 46 -14.13 -10.60 -7.09
N SER A 47 -14.00 -11.41 -6.04
CA SER A 47 -12.80 -12.18 -5.73
C SER A 47 -12.73 -13.40 -6.67
N GLY A 48 -12.81 -13.11 -7.97
CA GLY A 48 -12.58 -14.07 -9.04
C GLY A 48 -11.19 -14.66 -8.86
N PHE A 49 -11.15 -15.91 -8.42
CA PHE A 49 -9.92 -16.68 -8.22
C PHE A 49 -9.05 -16.54 -9.48
N PRO A 50 -7.81 -16.00 -9.39
CA PRO A 50 -7.02 -15.71 -10.58
C PRO A 50 -6.72 -17.02 -11.31
N ALA A 51 -7.45 -17.23 -12.42
CA ALA A 51 -7.34 -18.46 -13.20
C ALA A 51 -5.90 -18.60 -13.70
N SER A 52 -5.30 -19.78 -13.45
CA SER A 52 -3.85 -20.00 -13.51
C SER A 52 -3.19 -19.58 -14.83
N GLY A 53 -2.73 -18.32 -14.88
CA GLY A 53 -2.21 -17.66 -16.06
C GLY A 53 -0.70 -17.78 -16.18
N SER A 54 -0.22 -18.93 -16.66
CA SER A 54 1.17 -19.17 -17.09
C SER A 54 2.28 -19.17 -16.03
N SER A 55 1.99 -19.02 -14.74
CA SER A 55 2.95 -19.33 -13.66
C SER A 55 2.24 -19.81 -12.39
N GLY A 56 2.95 -20.56 -11.54
CA GLY A 56 2.43 -21.14 -10.29
C GLY A 56 2.38 -20.16 -9.12
N THR A 57 2.06 -18.89 -9.38
CA THR A 57 2.09 -17.78 -8.42
C THR A 57 0.97 -16.78 -8.69
N ILE A 58 0.82 -15.78 -7.83
CA ILE A 58 -0.21 -14.73 -7.91
C ILE A 58 0.02 -13.73 -9.05
N SER A 59 -1.01 -12.97 -9.42
CA SER A 59 -0.88 -11.90 -10.43
C SER A 59 -0.06 -10.72 -9.92
N GLU A 60 0.51 -9.94 -10.85
CA GLU A 60 1.20 -8.68 -10.54
C GLU A 60 0.29 -7.73 -9.74
N ASP A 61 -0.98 -7.58 -10.13
CA ASP A 61 -1.94 -6.71 -9.45
C ASP A 61 -2.16 -7.11 -7.99
N ALA A 62 -2.32 -8.42 -7.73
CA ALA A 62 -2.51 -8.95 -6.38
C ALA A 62 -1.28 -8.71 -5.49
N PHE A 63 -0.07 -8.88 -6.05
CA PHE A 63 1.19 -8.60 -5.35
C PHE A 63 1.35 -7.09 -5.06
N VAL A 64 1.14 -6.24 -6.06
CA VAL A 64 1.22 -4.77 -5.96
C VAL A 64 0.27 -4.26 -4.87
N GLU A 65 -1.00 -4.68 -4.88
CA GLU A 65 -1.97 -4.23 -3.90
C GLU A 65 -1.67 -4.71 -2.48
N ALA A 66 -1.29 -5.99 -2.31
CA ALA A 66 -0.90 -6.51 -1.01
C ALA A 66 0.30 -5.74 -0.44
N MET A 67 1.31 -5.45 -1.28
CA MET A 67 2.48 -4.67 -0.85
C MET A 67 2.16 -3.20 -0.52
N VAL A 68 1.18 -2.58 -1.19
CA VAL A 68 0.70 -1.23 -0.84
C VAL A 68 0.01 -1.23 0.52
N GLU A 69 -0.89 -2.17 0.79
CA GLU A 69 -1.57 -2.25 2.08
C GLU A 69 -0.62 -2.62 3.22
N LEU A 70 0.30 -3.56 3.01
CA LEU A 70 1.32 -3.90 4.00
C LEU A 70 2.26 -2.72 4.31
N ARG A 71 2.63 -1.90 3.32
CA ARG A 71 3.43 -0.68 3.56
C ARG A 71 2.64 0.40 4.29
N ARG A 72 1.38 0.65 3.94
CA ARG A 72 0.50 1.59 4.68
C ARG A 72 0.34 1.17 6.14
N ALA A 73 0.02 -0.09 6.39
CA ALA A 73 -0.14 -0.63 7.73
C ALA A 73 1.18 -0.76 8.52
N ALA A 74 2.35 -0.69 7.87
CA ALA A 74 3.64 -0.55 8.56
C ALA A 74 3.88 0.90 9.01
N VAL A 75 3.52 1.89 8.19
CA VAL A 75 3.62 3.33 8.52
C VAL A 75 2.63 3.75 9.61
N GLU A 76 1.52 3.02 9.77
CA GLU A 76 0.55 3.18 10.88
C GLU A 76 1.08 2.65 12.24
N GLU A 77 2.20 1.91 12.27
CA GLU A 77 2.76 1.28 13.47
C GLU A 77 3.98 2.05 14.01
N GLU A 78 4.11 2.14 15.34
CA GLU A 78 5.10 2.99 16.04
C GLU A 78 6.57 2.72 15.65
N ASP A 79 6.93 1.46 15.39
CA ASP A 79 8.28 1.04 14.95
C ASP A 79 8.50 1.15 13.42
N ASN A 80 7.53 1.69 12.66
CA ASN A 80 7.42 1.61 11.20
C ASN A 80 7.52 0.15 10.68
N ARG A 81 6.95 -0.78 11.45
CA ARG A 81 7.05 -2.24 11.26
C ARG A 81 5.72 -2.90 11.60
N ILE A 82 5.17 -3.62 10.62
CA ILE A 82 3.93 -4.37 10.80
C ILE A 82 4.15 -5.64 11.65
N ARG A 83 3.25 -5.87 12.63
CA ARG A 83 3.27 -7.11 13.44
C ARG A 83 2.81 -8.32 12.60
N PRO A 84 3.33 -9.54 12.82
CA PRO A 84 2.97 -10.72 12.02
C PRO A 84 1.46 -10.98 11.95
N GLU A 85 0.75 -10.81 13.06
CA GLU A 85 -0.69 -11.02 13.16
C GLU A 85 -1.47 -9.99 12.33
N ARG A 86 -0.95 -8.76 12.21
CA ARG A 86 -1.54 -7.68 11.42
C ARG A 86 -1.27 -7.88 9.93
N ARG A 87 -0.06 -8.32 9.55
CA ARG A 87 0.29 -8.77 8.19
C ARG A 87 -0.66 -9.89 7.75
N ASP A 88 -0.82 -10.91 8.58
CA ASP A 88 -1.59 -12.11 8.23
C ASP A 88 -3.09 -11.82 8.13
N GLN A 89 -3.63 -10.90 8.92
CA GLN A 89 -5.00 -10.38 8.74
C GLN A 89 -5.20 -9.68 7.38
N ILE A 90 -4.26 -8.82 6.97
CA ILE A 90 -4.34 -8.09 5.69
C ILE A 90 -4.28 -9.05 4.51
N LEU A 91 -3.38 -10.04 4.56
CA LEU A 91 -3.27 -11.05 3.49
C LEU A 91 -4.50 -11.97 3.45
N GLN A 92 -5.00 -12.43 4.60
CA GLN A 92 -6.23 -13.25 4.66
C GLN A 92 -7.47 -12.50 4.14
N ALA A 93 -7.58 -11.19 4.40
CA ALA A 93 -8.66 -10.35 3.86
C ALA A 93 -8.65 -10.28 2.31
N ARG A 94 -7.48 -10.53 1.68
CA ARG A 94 -7.27 -10.62 0.24
C ARG A 94 -7.31 -12.05 -0.32
N GLY A 95 -7.50 -13.06 0.54
CA GLY A 95 -7.39 -14.47 0.16
C GLY A 95 -5.96 -14.93 -0.13
N LEU A 96 -4.95 -14.19 0.34
CA LEU A 96 -3.52 -14.45 0.12
C LEU A 96 -2.85 -15.01 1.38
N SER A 97 -1.73 -15.72 1.19
CA SER A 97 -0.80 -16.07 2.25
C SER A 97 0.54 -15.31 2.11
N ASN A 98 1.34 -15.32 3.19
CA ASN A 98 2.71 -14.81 3.15
C ASN A 98 3.58 -15.58 2.13
N ASP A 99 3.33 -16.89 1.96
CA ASP A 99 4.08 -17.75 1.06
C ASP A 99 3.79 -17.44 -0.42
N ASP A 100 2.64 -16.82 -0.74
CA ASP A 100 2.30 -16.39 -2.09
C ASP A 100 3.07 -15.14 -2.51
N LEU A 101 3.32 -14.21 -1.57
CA LEU A 101 4.22 -13.07 -1.79
C LEU A 101 5.66 -13.53 -1.98
N ILE A 102 6.12 -14.48 -1.14
CA ILE A 102 7.46 -15.08 -1.28
C ILE A 102 7.60 -15.75 -2.64
N ARG A 103 6.64 -16.61 -3.03
CA ARG A 103 6.65 -17.31 -4.31
C ARG A 103 6.58 -16.37 -5.53
N TYR A 104 5.93 -15.21 -5.40
CA TYR A 104 5.99 -14.17 -6.43
C TYR A 104 7.43 -13.64 -6.60
N VAL A 105 8.11 -13.32 -5.49
CA VAL A 105 9.50 -12.86 -5.50
C VAL A 105 10.48 -13.95 -5.95
N ASP A 106 10.26 -15.22 -5.58
CA ASP A 106 11.10 -16.34 -6.05
C ASP A 106 11.03 -16.52 -7.58
N VAL A 107 9.85 -16.35 -8.17
CA VAL A 107 9.60 -16.51 -9.61
C VAL A 107 10.02 -15.27 -10.41
N HIS A 108 9.75 -14.07 -9.90
CA HIS A 108 9.89 -12.81 -10.66
C HIS A 108 11.04 -11.92 -10.19
N GLY A 109 11.61 -12.14 -9.00
CA GLY A 109 12.60 -11.27 -8.35
C GLY A 109 13.89 -11.06 -9.16
N ALA A 110 14.32 -12.09 -9.91
CA ALA A 110 15.49 -12.00 -10.79
C ALA A 110 15.24 -11.18 -12.07
N ASN A 111 13.98 -10.91 -12.44
CA ASN A 111 13.63 -10.09 -13.59
C ASN A 111 13.62 -8.61 -13.19
N VAL A 112 14.82 -8.01 -13.12
CA VAL A 112 15.00 -6.60 -12.68
C VAL A 112 14.10 -5.61 -13.44
N PRO A 113 13.94 -5.66 -14.78
CA PRO A 113 13.02 -4.77 -15.49
C PRO A 113 11.53 -4.94 -15.11
N LEU A 114 11.10 -6.14 -14.72
CA LEU A 114 9.74 -6.37 -14.20
C LEU A 114 9.61 -5.83 -12.77
N MET A 115 10.53 -6.21 -11.88
CA MET A 115 10.50 -5.79 -10.48
C MET A 115 10.61 -4.28 -10.29
N ASN A 116 11.38 -3.59 -11.15
CA ASN A 116 11.43 -2.13 -11.16
C ASN A 116 10.04 -1.52 -11.41
N ARG A 117 9.33 -1.94 -12.48
CA ARG A 117 7.96 -1.45 -12.75
C ARG A 117 6.99 -1.77 -11.60
N VAL A 118 7.11 -2.97 -11.01
CA VAL A 118 6.30 -3.38 -9.84
C VAL A 118 6.54 -2.44 -8.65
N TRP A 119 7.81 -2.10 -8.35
CA TRP A 119 8.12 -1.18 -7.26
C TRP A 119 7.65 0.25 -7.53
N THR A 120 7.88 0.80 -8.73
CA THR A 120 7.36 2.11 -9.14
C THR A 120 5.83 2.17 -9.02
N ARG A 121 5.13 1.09 -9.40
CA ARG A 121 3.66 0.99 -9.31
C ARG A 121 3.15 0.85 -7.88
N ILE A 122 3.94 0.27 -6.97
CA ILE A 122 3.67 0.27 -5.52
C ILE A 122 3.90 1.67 -4.94
N GLU A 123 4.96 2.36 -5.37
CA GLU A 123 5.35 3.69 -4.89
C GLU A 123 4.36 4.79 -5.29
N ALA A 124 3.97 4.86 -6.57
CA ALA A 124 2.91 5.74 -7.07
C ALA A 124 1.59 5.56 -6.28
N ARG A 125 1.23 4.31 -5.95
CA ARG A 125 0.06 4.00 -5.12
C ARG A 125 0.23 4.35 -3.63
N LEU A 126 1.42 4.65 -3.15
CA LEU A 126 1.70 5.08 -1.77
C LEU A 126 1.78 6.60 -1.65
N THR A 127 2.43 7.29 -2.59
CA THR A 127 2.52 8.76 -2.62
C THR A 127 1.26 9.41 -3.17
N GLY A 128 0.55 8.74 -4.08
CA GLY A 128 -0.57 9.32 -4.84
C GLY A 128 -0.12 10.18 -6.03
N GLN A 129 1.16 10.14 -6.39
CA GLN A 129 1.75 10.73 -7.60
C GLN A 129 1.75 9.68 -8.71
N ASP A 130 1.46 10.07 -9.94
CA ASP A 130 1.57 9.13 -11.07
C ASP A 130 3.05 9.01 -11.51
N PRO A 131 3.47 7.90 -12.16
CA PRO A 131 4.86 7.70 -12.53
C PRO A 131 5.37 8.68 -13.60
N GLU A 132 4.48 9.47 -14.21
CA GLU A 132 4.81 10.56 -15.13
C GLU A 132 5.20 11.86 -14.37
N ASP A 133 4.85 12.01 -13.09
CA ASP A 133 5.29 13.12 -12.23
C ASP A 133 6.79 13.03 -11.86
N PHE A 134 7.47 11.95 -12.26
CA PHE A 134 8.90 11.73 -12.09
C PHE A 134 9.70 12.06 -13.37
N GLU A 135 9.30 13.12 -14.09
CA GLU A 135 10.29 13.91 -14.82
C GLU A 135 11.30 14.44 -13.80
N LEU A 136 12.44 13.74 -13.69
CA LEU A 136 13.58 14.21 -12.91
C LEU A 136 14.03 15.54 -13.51
N ASP A 137 13.92 16.62 -12.74
CA ASP A 137 14.58 17.90 -13.04
C ASP A 137 16.08 17.66 -13.12
N ALA A 138 16.57 17.37 -14.34
CA ALA A 138 17.97 17.05 -14.62
C ALA A 138 18.92 18.23 -14.36
N GLU A 139 18.37 19.39 -14.01
CA GLU A 139 19.03 20.63 -13.63
C GLU A 139 19.74 20.55 -12.26
N ASP A 140 19.34 19.63 -11.35
CA ASP A 140 19.79 19.63 -9.94
C ASP A 140 20.75 18.48 -9.54
N PHE A 141 21.28 17.70 -10.50
CA PHE A 141 22.34 16.71 -10.18
C PHE A 141 23.76 17.31 -10.23
N ASP A 142 23.95 18.43 -10.94
CA ASP A 142 25.24 19.14 -11.01
C ASP A 142 25.52 20.02 -9.76
N THR A 143 24.52 20.22 -8.87
CA THR A 143 24.67 21.02 -7.65
C THR A 143 24.33 20.23 -6.39
N ILE A 144 25.24 19.33 -5.95
CA ILE A 144 25.21 18.84 -4.57
C ILE A 144 25.71 19.95 -3.64
N PRO A 145 24.86 20.64 -2.84
CA PRO A 145 25.27 21.82 -2.09
C PRO A 145 26.02 21.38 -0.84
N GLY A 146 27.36 21.43 -0.90
CA GLY A 146 28.24 20.98 0.17
C GLY A 146 29.46 20.17 -0.29
N LEU A 147 29.55 19.79 -1.57
CA LEU A 147 30.80 19.35 -2.18
C LEU A 147 31.64 20.56 -2.66
N GLU A 148 31.95 21.47 -1.74
CA GLU A 148 33.11 22.33 -1.92
C GLU A 148 34.36 21.43 -1.94
N PRO A 149 35.24 21.51 -2.97
CA PRO A 149 36.50 20.79 -2.94
C PRO A 149 37.36 21.36 -1.80
N ASP A 150 37.67 20.53 -0.80
CA ASP A 150 38.37 20.97 0.41
C ASP A 150 39.69 21.69 0.05
N PRO A 151 39.81 23.01 0.29
CA PRO A 151 41.01 23.78 -0.07
C PRO A 151 42.25 23.38 0.76
N LEU A 152 42.09 22.48 1.74
CA LEU A 152 43.17 21.91 2.54
C LEU A 152 43.68 20.55 2.00
N ASN A 153 43.08 19.99 0.94
CA ASN A 153 43.58 18.78 0.26
C ASN A 153 44.04 19.06 -1.18
N PRO A 154 45.17 19.80 -1.38
CA PRO A 154 45.75 19.98 -2.69
C PRO A 154 46.33 18.65 -3.21
N GLU A 155 45.69 18.11 -4.25
CA GLU A 155 46.14 17.03 -5.15
C GLU A 155 47.12 16.00 -4.54
N GLU A 156 46.63 14.81 -4.16
CA GLU A 156 47.53 13.66 -4.02
C GLU A 156 48.30 13.51 -5.36
N PRO A 157 49.65 13.52 -5.34
CA PRO A 157 50.42 13.44 -6.57
C PRO A 157 50.16 12.09 -7.26
N PRO A 158 50.24 12.04 -8.60
CA PRO A 158 49.97 10.82 -9.36
C PRO A 158 50.85 9.68 -8.82
N THR A 159 50.22 8.53 -8.55
CA THR A 159 50.84 7.40 -7.84
C THR A 159 51.98 6.79 -8.67
N GLU A 160 53.19 7.33 -8.52
CA GLU A 160 54.41 6.70 -9.03
C GLU A 160 54.59 5.31 -8.40
N ALA A 161 54.97 4.35 -9.24
CA ALA A 161 54.86 2.93 -8.92
C ALA A 161 55.71 2.52 -7.70
N LEU A 162 55.08 1.90 -6.70
CA LEU A 162 55.78 1.16 -5.65
C LEU A 162 56.34 -0.17 -6.20
N PRO A 163 57.66 -0.39 -6.21
CA PRO A 163 58.25 -1.64 -6.72
C PRO A 163 58.32 -2.71 -5.62
N GLY A 164 57.40 -3.69 -5.68
CA GLY A 164 57.53 -4.97 -4.98
C GLY A 164 56.86 -5.05 -3.60
N GLY A 165 56.00 -6.06 -3.44
CA GLY A 165 55.21 -6.26 -2.21
C GLY A 165 54.61 -7.66 -2.09
N GLY A 166 55.47 -8.68 -1.94
CA GLY A 166 55.12 -10.00 -1.38
C GLY A 166 53.85 -10.69 -1.88
N GLY A 167 53.91 -11.34 -3.05
CA GLY A 167 52.93 -12.38 -3.39
C GLY A 167 52.98 -13.55 -2.38
N PRO A 168 51.86 -14.27 -2.13
CA PRO A 168 51.83 -15.35 -1.15
C PRO A 168 52.80 -16.48 -1.52
N PRO A 169 53.44 -17.14 -0.53
CA PRO A 169 54.39 -18.23 -0.80
C PRO A 169 53.67 -19.40 -1.48
N PRO A 170 54.34 -20.11 -2.43
CA PRO A 170 53.76 -21.27 -3.09
C PRO A 170 53.53 -22.41 -2.08
N PRO A 171 52.50 -23.26 -2.29
CA PRO A 171 52.27 -24.42 -1.45
C PRO A 171 53.45 -25.42 -1.55
N PRO A 172 53.71 -26.21 -0.50
CA PRO A 172 54.74 -27.24 -0.54
C PRO A 172 54.42 -28.32 -1.59
N PRO A 173 55.44 -28.95 -2.21
CA PRO A 173 55.22 -29.97 -3.22
C PRO A 173 54.59 -31.23 -2.60
N THR A 174 53.44 -31.65 -3.13
CA THR A 174 52.80 -32.92 -2.77
C THR A 174 53.65 -34.08 -3.30
N GLY A 175 54.38 -34.75 -2.41
CA GLY A 175 55.14 -35.97 -2.74
C GLY A 175 54.23 -37.18 -2.98
N LEU A 176 54.68 -38.06 -3.87
CA LEU A 176 54.24 -39.46 -4.00
C LEU A 176 55.23 -40.37 -3.26
#